data_AF-A0A4Y9NN12-F1
#
_entry.id   AF-A0A4Y9NN12-F1
#
_cell.length_a   1.000
_cell.length_b   1.000
_cell.length_c   1.000
_cell.angle_alpha   90.00
_cell.angle_beta   90.00
_cell.angle_gamma   90.00
#
_symmetry.space_group_name_H-M   'P 1'
#
loop_
_entity.id
_entity.type
_entity.pdbx_description
1 polymer ?
#
loop_
_entity_poly.entity_id
_entity_poly.type
_entity_poly.pdbx_seq_one_letter_code
_entity_poly.pdbx_strand_id
1 'polypeptide(L)'
;MIGHMPAVEAEGLTEDDPARIPTVWLFIPLPHPLGLPEGRALARTPDAGDVTRGGGSPTGLDCSLYIHQLERSTNVMVRDNADILHKVLTNTFPPAMPREQMIRELEEVAGSDLGSTITLIEAAVPNCEVTQEAVSAALDMSIELIQELQTYVAIVTGQPVRLVSRRTLGPNPFVVAGALFLDGRPPSFAALVPNFFIEDSAPPDAFGLTPEPLTQQELEGLGEIASRRTTAFSLVAEMRREALVADRRDGNPVLGIAAVASAAELLLSTTLLHCSWEEGVRPEDAAKLFADRARSQLKRTIGSLSTRLGGNWSLTGSGEIAEAYAVAQVRNRVLHSGYKPSLSELEEALLALQDLERFVGDRLCDSASLRKYPRTALAWSGPRGIKKRGTHAYWLDLLQHDPTEPNWDETFDRWRRAVDRLLDRDPEPPGAKPEDCLVYLRKNWTKAGGFTCFVHDRGTGFAAEVAESDAAGPDMLETGKEFLSGLRALYLGERQIMLPWPEEIDLSDLQWVPDYDFLEELPLLPGGTIWDKLKRGGL
;
A
#
# COMPACT_ATOMS: atom_id res chain seq x y z
N MET A 1 6.66 -30.27 15.71
CA MET A 1 7.89 -31.09 15.48
C MET A 1 8.42 -30.61 14.14
N ILE A 2 9.38 -29.69 14.15
CA ILE A 2 9.96 -29.13 12.93
C ILE A 2 10.95 -30.18 12.42
N GLY A 3 10.60 -30.89 11.35
CA GLY A 3 11.53 -31.80 10.70
C GLY A 3 12.57 -30.97 9.97
N HIS A 4 13.86 -31.19 10.25
CA HIS A 4 14.94 -30.63 9.43
C HIS A 4 14.70 -31.05 7.97
N MET A 5 14.42 -30.08 7.10
CA MET A 5 14.48 -30.33 5.67
C MET A 5 15.95 -30.58 5.29
N PRO A 6 16.27 -31.70 4.61
CA PRO A 6 17.60 -31.85 4.05
C PRO A 6 17.83 -30.69 3.08
N ALA A 7 19.01 -30.06 3.14
CA ALA A 7 19.42 -29.11 2.13
C ALA A 7 19.28 -29.79 0.78
N VAL A 8 18.38 -29.28 -0.06
CA VAL A 8 18.23 -29.79 -1.43
C VAL A 8 19.45 -29.26 -2.19
N GLU A 9 20.54 -30.01 -2.16
CA GLU A 9 21.67 -29.78 -3.06
C GLU A 9 21.14 -29.98 -4.47
N ALA A 10 20.90 -28.87 -5.17
CA ALA A 10 20.47 -28.90 -6.55
C ALA A 10 21.64 -29.38 -7.42
N GLU A 11 21.79 -30.70 -7.53
CA GLU A 11 22.81 -31.36 -8.35
C GLU A 11 22.74 -30.85 -9.80
N GLY A 12 23.84 -30.28 -10.29
CA GLY A 12 23.96 -29.77 -11.68
C GLY A 12 24.08 -28.25 -11.83
N LEU A 13 24.10 -27.50 -10.73
CA LEU A 13 24.15 -26.05 -10.71
C LEU A 13 25.56 -25.54 -10.39
N THR A 14 26.46 -25.46 -11.37
CA THR A 14 27.82 -24.89 -11.19
C THR A 14 27.76 -23.47 -10.63
N GLU A 15 28.51 -23.21 -9.55
CA GLU A 15 28.50 -21.95 -8.77
C GLU A 15 29.05 -20.72 -9.50
N ASP A 16 29.74 -20.88 -10.64
CA ASP A 16 30.52 -19.81 -11.26
C ASP A 16 29.82 -19.02 -12.38
N ASP A 17 28.49 -19.07 -12.52
CA ASP A 17 27.78 -18.25 -13.53
C ASP A 17 27.43 -16.85 -12.97
N PRO A 18 28.17 -15.77 -13.30
CA PRO A 18 27.95 -14.44 -12.74
C PRO A 18 26.63 -13.81 -13.18
N ALA A 19 25.97 -14.35 -14.22
CA ALA A 19 24.67 -13.89 -14.65
C ALA A 19 23.52 -14.58 -13.88
N ARG A 20 23.82 -15.57 -13.04
CA ARG A 20 22.83 -16.40 -12.35
C ARG A 20 22.49 -15.83 -10.98
N ILE A 21 21.20 -15.64 -10.74
CA ILE A 21 20.64 -15.24 -9.45
C ILE A 21 19.80 -16.39 -8.92
N PRO A 22 20.20 -17.07 -7.83
CA PRO A 22 19.36 -18.05 -7.15
C PRO A 22 18.01 -17.42 -6.76
N THR A 23 16.91 -18.13 -6.97
CA THR A 23 15.55 -17.56 -6.85
C THR A 23 14.58 -18.60 -6.30
N VAL A 24 13.73 -18.17 -5.38
CA VAL A 24 12.57 -18.93 -4.90
C VAL A 24 11.34 -18.46 -5.66
N TRP A 25 10.62 -19.41 -6.25
CA TRP A 25 9.37 -19.19 -6.96
C TRP A 25 8.20 -19.69 -6.12
N LEU A 26 7.22 -18.83 -5.89
CA LEU A 26 6.02 -19.09 -5.11
C LEU A 26 4.81 -18.96 -6.02
N PHE A 27 3.97 -19.99 -6.10
CA PHE A 27 2.71 -19.94 -6.86
C PHE A 27 1.54 -19.83 -5.89
N ILE A 28 0.99 -18.63 -5.81
CA ILE A 28 0.07 -18.19 -4.78
C ILE A 28 -1.32 -17.97 -5.39
N PRO A 29 -2.29 -18.89 -5.19
CA PRO A 29 -3.65 -18.67 -5.65
C PRO A 29 -4.30 -17.59 -4.80
N LEU A 30 -4.89 -16.58 -5.45
CA LEU A 30 -5.54 -15.50 -4.73
C LEU A 30 -6.91 -15.92 -4.19
N PRO A 31 -7.34 -15.35 -3.04
CA PRO A 31 -8.65 -15.64 -2.47
C PRO A 31 -9.79 -15.20 -3.38
N HIS A 32 -9.55 -14.24 -4.28
CA HIS A 32 -10.47 -13.86 -5.36
C HIS A 32 -9.70 -13.60 -6.65
N PRO A 33 -10.30 -13.94 -7.81
CA PRO A 33 -9.70 -13.60 -9.07
C PRO A 33 -9.70 -12.08 -9.27
N LEU A 34 -8.60 -11.58 -9.80
CA LEU A 34 -8.42 -10.21 -10.23
C LEU A 34 -8.60 -10.20 -11.75
N GLY A 35 -9.34 -9.24 -12.32
CA GLY A 35 -9.53 -9.10 -13.77
C GLY A 35 -8.27 -8.77 -14.58
N LEU A 36 -7.09 -9.03 -14.02
CA LEU A 36 -5.80 -8.72 -14.62
C LEU A 36 -5.53 -9.63 -15.84
N PRO A 37 -4.89 -9.12 -16.89
CA PRO A 37 -4.57 -9.93 -18.07
C PRO A 37 -3.53 -11.01 -17.75
N GLU A 38 -3.68 -12.17 -18.38
CA GLU A 38 -2.66 -13.23 -18.41
C GLU A 38 -1.30 -12.69 -18.83
N GLY A 39 -0.26 -13.12 -18.14
CA GLY A 39 1.13 -12.82 -18.48
C GLY A 39 1.59 -11.42 -18.14
N ARG A 40 0.81 -10.66 -17.36
CA ARG A 40 1.24 -9.36 -16.87
C ARG A 40 2.29 -9.55 -15.77
N ALA A 41 3.45 -8.96 -15.98
CA ALA A 41 4.51 -8.85 -14.99
C ALA A 41 4.39 -7.53 -14.21
N LEU A 42 4.67 -7.59 -12.91
CA LEU A 42 4.83 -6.46 -12.02
C LEU A 42 6.10 -6.71 -11.22
N ALA A 43 7.16 -5.95 -11.51
CA ALA A 43 8.38 -6.02 -10.73
C ALA A 43 8.43 -4.81 -9.81
N ARG A 44 8.84 -5.02 -8.56
CA ARG A 44 9.37 -3.91 -7.77
C ARG A 44 10.73 -3.59 -8.37
N THR A 45 10.79 -2.56 -9.22
CA THR A 45 12.08 -2.01 -9.58
C THR A 45 12.65 -1.34 -8.34
N PRO A 46 13.90 -1.64 -7.94
CA PRO A 46 14.59 -0.87 -6.91
C PRO A 46 14.53 0.61 -7.27
N ASP A 47 14.49 1.48 -6.26
CA ASP A 47 14.44 2.92 -6.47
C ASP A 47 15.56 3.35 -7.43
N ALA A 48 15.29 4.29 -8.34
CA ALA A 48 16.35 4.86 -9.18
C ALA A 48 17.47 5.47 -8.31
N GLY A 49 17.12 5.90 -7.08
CA GLY A 49 18.06 6.30 -6.04
C GLY A 49 18.89 5.15 -5.43
N ASP A 50 18.36 3.92 -5.38
CA ASP A 50 19.03 2.74 -4.80
C ASP A 50 19.98 2.08 -5.81
N VAL A 51 19.57 2.00 -7.09
CA VAL A 51 20.37 1.39 -8.18
C VAL A 51 21.62 2.22 -8.51
N THR A 52 21.55 3.54 -8.37
CA THR A 52 22.65 4.43 -8.77
C THR A 52 23.66 4.71 -7.66
N ARG A 53 23.40 4.28 -6.41
CA ARG A 53 24.21 4.65 -5.23
C ARG A 53 24.85 3.48 -4.51
N GLY A 54 24.42 2.25 -4.72
CA GLY A 54 25.06 1.07 -4.18
C GLY A 54 26.08 0.47 -5.14
N GLY A 55 27.38 0.62 -4.87
CA GLY A 55 28.42 -0.26 -5.45
C GLY A 55 28.36 -1.70 -4.92
N GLY A 56 27.21 -2.11 -4.38
CA GLY A 56 26.92 -3.44 -3.86
C GLY A 56 26.24 -4.32 -4.92
N SER A 57 26.17 -5.61 -4.61
CA SER A 57 25.63 -6.70 -5.43
C SER A 57 24.41 -6.35 -6.32
N PRO A 58 24.20 -6.99 -7.49
CA PRO A 58 23.06 -6.76 -8.40
C PRO A 58 21.64 -7.05 -7.80
N THR A 59 21.52 -7.15 -6.48
CA THR A 59 20.37 -7.66 -5.73
C THR A 59 19.27 -6.64 -5.46
N GLY A 60 19.17 -5.56 -6.24
CA GLY A 60 18.08 -4.59 -6.07
C GLY A 60 16.69 -5.12 -6.46
N LEU A 61 16.60 -6.33 -7.01
CA LEU A 61 15.32 -6.99 -7.26
C LEU A 61 14.81 -7.61 -5.94
N ASP A 62 13.82 -6.98 -5.30
CA ASP A 62 13.18 -7.53 -4.10
C ASP A 62 12.30 -8.74 -4.47
N CYS A 63 11.28 -8.49 -5.30
CA CYS A 63 10.31 -9.49 -5.70
C CYS A 63 9.66 -9.07 -7.03
N SER A 64 9.39 -10.04 -7.91
CA SER A 64 8.58 -9.84 -9.11
C SER A 64 7.36 -10.75 -9.10
N LEU A 65 6.21 -10.21 -9.49
CA LEU A 65 4.97 -10.95 -9.68
C LEU A 65 4.72 -11.16 -11.17
N TYR A 66 4.24 -12.34 -11.52
CA TYR A 66 3.73 -12.69 -12.83
C TYR A 66 2.33 -13.28 -12.66
N ILE A 67 1.38 -12.82 -13.48
CA ILE A 67 -0.05 -13.10 -13.29
C ILE A 67 -0.48 -14.22 -14.24
N HIS A 68 -1.11 -15.26 -13.67
CA HIS A 68 -1.80 -16.30 -14.41
C HIS A 68 -3.31 -16.29 -14.12
N GLN A 69 -4.10 -16.56 -15.13
CA GLN A 69 -5.54 -16.74 -15.11
C GLN A 69 -5.85 -18.18 -15.52
N LEU A 70 -6.18 -19.00 -14.53
CA LEU A 70 -6.41 -20.42 -14.72
C LEU A 70 -7.91 -20.71 -14.64
N GLU A 71 -8.45 -21.40 -15.65
CA GLU A 71 -9.81 -21.93 -15.58
C GLU A 71 -9.85 -23.07 -14.57
N ARG A 72 -10.74 -22.95 -13.57
CA ARG A 72 -10.92 -23.99 -12.58
C ARG A 72 -11.87 -25.04 -13.14
N SER A 73 -11.42 -26.28 -13.27
CA SER A 73 -12.32 -27.37 -13.63
C SER A 73 -13.37 -27.58 -12.54
N THR A 74 -14.64 -27.68 -12.95
CA THR A 74 -15.80 -27.98 -12.09
C THR A 74 -15.62 -29.27 -11.29
N ASN A 75 -14.83 -30.21 -11.84
CA ASN A 75 -14.54 -31.53 -11.26
C ASN A 75 -13.93 -31.48 -9.87
N VAL A 76 -13.09 -30.50 -9.51
CA VAL A 76 -12.42 -30.50 -8.20
C VAL A 76 -13.43 -30.23 -7.07
N MET A 77 -14.26 -29.21 -7.22
CA MET A 77 -15.26 -28.84 -6.21
C MET A 77 -16.34 -29.90 -6.06
N VAL A 78 -16.81 -30.44 -7.17
CA VAL A 78 -17.83 -31.50 -7.16
C VAL A 78 -17.30 -32.72 -6.42
N ARG A 79 -16.04 -33.10 -6.65
CA ARG A 79 -15.40 -34.22 -5.95
C ARG A 79 -15.27 -33.99 -4.45
N ASP A 80 -14.82 -32.82 -4.02
CA ASP A 80 -14.68 -32.50 -2.59
C ASP A 80 -16.05 -32.52 -1.87
N ASN A 81 -17.07 -31.91 -2.48
CA ASN A 81 -18.43 -31.91 -1.94
C ASN A 81 -19.05 -33.31 -1.94
N ALA A 82 -18.83 -34.10 -2.98
CA ALA A 82 -19.27 -35.49 -3.05
C ALA A 82 -18.61 -36.33 -1.96
N ASP A 83 -17.34 -36.09 -1.64
CA ASP A 83 -16.63 -36.79 -0.56
C ASP A 83 -17.22 -36.49 0.81
N ILE A 84 -17.50 -35.22 1.09
CA ILE A 84 -18.15 -34.80 2.34
C ILE A 84 -19.55 -35.40 2.43
N LEU A 85 -20.38 -35.24 1.39
CA LEU A 85 -21.76 -35.75 1.36
C LEU A 85 -21.81 -37.27 1.45
N HIS A 86 -20.98 -37.98 0.68
CA HIS A 86 -20.90 -39.43 0.73
C HIS A 86 -20.52 -39.91 2.13
N LYS A 87 -19.55 -39.25 2.78
CA LYS A 87 -19.15 -39.60 4.16
C LYS A 87 -20.28 -39.34 5.17
N VAL A 88 -20.99 -38.21 5.07
CA VAL A 88 -22.15 -37.90 5.92
C VAL A 88 -23.28 -38.90 5.71
N LEU A 89 -23.63 -39.18 4.45
CA LEU A 89 -24.71 -40.11 4.09
C LEU A 89 -24.38 -41.54 4.48
N THR A 90 -23.15 -42.00 4.28
CA THR A 90 -22.70 -43.34 4.70
C THR A 90 -22.80 -43.51 6.22
N ASN A 91 -22.47 -42.47 6.98
CA ASN A 91 -22.55 -42.49 8.44
C ASN A 91 -23.98 -42.37 8.98
N THR A 92 -24.89 -41.74 8.23
CA THR A 92 -26.24 -41.40 8.72
C THR A 92 -27.33 -42.34 8.18
N PHE A 93 -27.21 -42.82 6.94
CA PHE A 93 -28.26 -43.58 6.24
C PHE A 93 -27.70 -44.74 5.40
N PRO A 94 -27.43 -45.91 5.99
CA PRO A 94 -27.05 -47.11 5.23
C PRO A 94 -28.28 -47.79 4.56
N PRO A 95 -28.19 -48.21 3.29
CA PRO A 95 -27.05 -48.10 2.38
C PRO A 95 -27.02 -46.76 1.62
N ALA A 96 -25.88 -46.07 1.68
CA ALA A 96 -25.65 -44.84 0.92
C ALA A 96 -25.34 -45.14 -0.56
N MET A 97 -25.69 -44.18 -1.43
CA MET A 97 -25.30 -44.19 -2.84
C MET A 97 -23.77 -44.28 -2.99
N PRO A 98 -23.24 -45.06 -3.95
CA PRO A 98 -21.79 -45.12 -4.21
C PRO A 98 -21.21 -43.73 -4.55
N ARG A 99 -20.06 -43.40 -3.97
CA ARG A 99 -19.31 -42.15 -4.18
C ARG A 99 -19.22 -41.73 -5.65
N GLU A 100 -18.81 -42.65 -6.54
CA GLU A 100 -18.62 -42.35 -7.96
C GLU A 100 -19.92 -42.01 -8.68
N GLN A 101 -21.05 -42.59 -8.25
CA GLN A 101 -22.35 -42.24 -8.79
C GLN A 101 -22.76 -40.84 -8.32
N MET A 102 -22.51 -40.52 -7.05
CA MET A 102 -22.78 -39.19 -6.49
C MET A 102 -21.95 -38.09 -7.15
N ILE A 103 -20.67 -38.34 -7.44
CA ILE A 103 -19.83 -37.41 -8.21
C ILE A 103 -20.45 -37.15 -9.58
N ARG A 104 -20.82 -38.19 -10.32
CA ARG A 104 -21.42 -38.03 -11.66
C ARG A 104 -22.74 -37.26 -11.62
N GLU A 105 -23.62 -37.57 -10.67
CA GLU A 105 -24.90 -36.86 -10.52
C GLU A 105 -24.67 -35.39 -10.14
N LEU A 106 -23.71 -35.10 -9.26
CA LEU A 106 -23.35 -33.72 -8.92
C LEU A 106 -22.66 -32.99 -10.08
N GLU A 107 -21.84 -33.67 -10.89
CA GLU A 107 -21.23 -33.08 -12.10
C GLU A 107 -22.30 -32.76 -13.15
N GLU A 108 -23.30 -33.63 -13.31
CA GLU A 108 -24.44 -33.40 -14.21
C GLU A 108 -25.31 -32.22 -13.74
N VAL A 109 -25.58 -32.12 -12.42
CA VAL A 109 -26.37 -31.03 -11.84
C VAL A 109 -25.61 -29.70 -11.83
N ALA A 110 -24.30 -29.71 -11.53
CA ALA A 110 -23.48 -28.51 -11.52
C ALA A 110 -23.26 -27.93 -12.92
N GLY A 111 -23.43 -28.75 -13.96
CA GLY A 111 -23.12 -28.39 -15.34
C GLY A 111 -21.61 -28.42 -15.62
N SER A 112 -21.25 -28.37 -16.90
CA SER A 112 -19.86 -28.50 -17.34
C SER A 112 -19.00 -27.27 -17.08
N ASP A 113 -19.59 -26.12 -16.76
CA ASP A 113 -18.86 -24.86 -16.79
C ASP A 113 -19.37 -23.89 -15.72
N LEU A 114 -18.72 -23.90 -14.55
CA LEU A 114 -18.94 -22.87 -13.53
C LEU A 114 -18.26 -21.54 -13.93
N GLY A 115 -17.51 -21.50 -15.05
CA GLY A 115 -16.84 -20.30 -15.56
C GLY A 115 -15.83 -19.69 -14.58
N SER A 116 -15.45 -20.38 -13.51
CA SER A 116 -14.65 -19.79 -12.44
C SER A 116 -13.18 -19.72 -12.84
N THR A 117 -12.61 -18.53 -12.72
CA THR A 117 -11.19 -18.29 -12.95
C THR A 117 -10.47 -18.18 -11.61
N ILE A 118 -9.27 -18.74 -11.52
CA ILE A 118 -8.34 -18.50 -10.42
C ILE A 118 -7.26 -17.56 -10.93
N THR A 119 -7.05 -16.45 -10.24
CA THR A 119 -5.82 -15.68 -10.42
C THR A 119 -4.74 -16.34 -9.57
N LEU A 120 -3.72 -16.89 -10.23
CA LEU A 120 -2.53 -17.45 -9.62
C LEU A 120 -1.39 -16.45 -9.82
N ILE A 121 -0.76 -16.04 -8.72
CA ILE A 121 0.42 -15.18 -8.78
C ILE A 121 1.67 -16.06 -8.69
N GLU A 122 2.53 -15.97 -9.70
CA GLU A 122 3.89 -16.47 -9.68
C GLU A 122 4.79 -15.36 -9.12
N ALA A 123 5.27 -15.51 -7.89
CA ALA A 123 6.19 -14.57 -7.26
C ALA A 123 7.62 -15.13 -7.29
N ALA A 124 8.56 -14.35 -7.81
CA ALA A 124 9.97 -14.68 -7.88
C ALA A 124 10.75 -13.79 -6.92
N VAL A 125 11.39 -14.39 -5.93
CA VAL A 125 12.18 -13.70 -4.90
C VAL A 125 13.64 -14.15 -5.01
N PRO A 126 14.56 -13.26 -5.39
CA PRO A 126 16.00 -13.54 -5.35
C PRO A 126 16.43 -13.95 -3.94
N ASN A 127 16.93 -15.18 -3.79
CA ASN A 127 17.37 -15.69 -2.51
C ASN A 127 18.48 -16.72 -2.72
N CYS A 128 19.61 -16.52 -2.02
CA CYS A 128 20.79 -17.36 -2.13
C CYS A 128 20.61 -18.76 -1.52
N GLU A 129 19.69 -18.94 -0.56
CA GLU A 129 19.51 -20.21 0.15
C GLU A 129 18.04 -20.66 0.17
N VAL A 130 17.81 -21.97 0.03
CA VAL A 130 16.47 -22.59 0.09
C VAL A 130 16.26 -23.22 1.47
N THR A 131 16.32 -22.41 2.51
CA THR A 131 15.97 -22.82 3.89
C THR A 131 14.50 -22.54 4.18
N GLN A 132 13.95 -23.13 5.25
CA GLN A 132 12.57 -22.86 5.65
C GLN A 132 12.38 -21.40 6.05
N GLU A 133 13.35 -20.80 6.76
CA GLU A 133 13.34 -19.38 7.11
C GLU A 133 13.39 -18.49 5.86
N ALA A 134 14.25 -18.82 4.89
CA ALA A 134 14.39 -18.11 3.63
C ALA A 134 13.11 -18.14 2.78
N VAL A 135 12.48 -19.32 2.62
CA VAL A 135 11.20 -19.46 1.92
C VAL A 135 10.08 -18.73 2.67
N SER A 136 10.09 -18.76 4.00
CA SER A 136 9.14 -18.02 4.83
C SER A 136 9.27 -16.51 4.62
N ALA A 137 10.49 -15.97 4.63
CA ALA A 137 10.73 -14.55 4.36
C ALA A 137 10.33 -14.16 2.92
N ALA A 138 10.64 -15.02 1.94
CA ALA A 138 10.22 -14.81 0.55
C ALA A 138 8.69 -14.79 0.40
N LEU A 139 7.98 -15.64 1.17
CA LEU A 139 6.52 -15.63 1.20
C LEU A 139 5.97 -14.33 1.79
N ASP A 140 6.53 -13.81 2.88
CA ASP A 140 6.09 -12.54 3.46
C ASP A 140 6.25 -11.38 2.47
N MET A 141 7.43 -11.27 1.85
CA MET A 141 7.69 -10.26 0.83
C MET A 141 6.72 -10.37 -0.37
N SER A 142 6.43 -11.61 -0.80
CA SER A 142 5.47 -11.85 -1.88
C SER A 142 4.05 -11.46 -1.47
N ILE A 143 3.63 -11.77 -0.24
CA ILE A 143 2.32 -11.39 0.30
C ILE A 143 2.18 -9.87 0.32
N GLU A 144 3.18 -9.14 0.80
CA GLU A 144 3.16 -7.68 0.85
C GLU A 144 2.97 -7.07 -0.56
N LEU A 145 3.75 -7.54 -1.55
CA LEU A 145 3.63 -7.04 -2.93
C LEU A 145 2.30 -7.43 -3.59
N ILE A 146 1.76 -8.61 -3.27
CA ILE A 146 0.42 -9.02 -3.73
C ILE A 146 -0.66 -8.16 -3.08
N GLN A 147 -0.57 -7.87 -1.79
CA GLN A 147 -1.51 -7.00 -1.07
C GLN A 147 -1.51 -5.59 -1.66
N GLU A 148 -0.33 -5.07 -2.01
CA GLU A 148 -0.15 -3.79 -2.70
C GLU A 148 -0.90 -3.81 -4.05
N LEU A 149 -0.66 -4.81 -4.89
CA LEU A 149 -1.38 -5.00 -6.15
C LEU A 149 -2.91 -5.10 -5.95
N GLN A 150 -3.36 -5.91 -4.99
CA GLN A 150 -4.78 -6.09 -4.68
C GLN A 150 -5.42 -4.78 -4.22
N THR A 151 -4.69 -3.97 -3.46
CA THR A 151 -5.11 -2.64 -3.01
C THR A 151 -5.23 -1.70 -4.21
N TYR A 152 -4.28 -1.71 -5.14
CA TYR A 152 -4.36 -0.92 -6.37
C TYR A 152 -5.56 -1.30 -7.23
N VAL A 153 -5.81 -2.60 -7.42
CA VAL A 153 -7.00 -3.09 -8.13
C VAL A 153 -8.27 -2.62 -7.43
N ALA A 154 -8.35 -2.72 -6.11
CA ALA A 154 -9.51 -2.25 -5.34
C ALA A 154 -9.73 -0.74 -5.47
N ILE A 155 -8.67 0.08 -5.45
CA ILE A 155 -8.77 1.53 -5.59
C ILE A 155 -9.31 1.89 -6.98
N VAL A 156 -8.73 1.30 -8.04
CA VAL A 156 -9.08 1.61 -9.44
C VAL A 156 -10.49 1.16 -9.79
N THR A 157 -10.85 -0.06 -9.42
CA THR A 157 -12.12 -0.68 -9.82
C THR A 157 -13.27 -0.38 -8.86
N GLY A 158 -12.95 -0.03 -7.61
CA GLY A 158 -13.95 0.05 -6.53
C GLY A 158 -14.53 -1.30 -6.12
N GLN A 159 -13.91 -2.42 -6.52
CA GLN A 159 -14.42 -3.77 -6.22
C GLN A 159 -14.02 -4.28 -4.82
N PRO A 160 -14.81 -5.20 -4.23
CA PRO A 160 -14.49 -5.87 -2.96
C PRO A 160 -13.37 -6.90 -3.13
N VAL A 161 -12.13 -6.43 -3.17
CA VAL A 161 -10.93 -7.29 -3.20
C VAL A 161 -10.53 -7.65 -1.78
N ARG A 162 -10.47 -8.94 -1.45
CA ARG A 162 -9.91 -9.44 -0.20
C ARG A 162 -8.38 -9.51 -0.32
N LEU A 163 -7.70 -8.88 0.62
CA LEU A 163 -6.25 -8.95 0.71
C LEU A 163 -5.82 -10.35 1.15
N VAL A 164 -4.80 -10.87 0.47
CA VAL A 164 -4.17 -12.13 0.85
C VAL A 164 -3.37 -11.94 2.14
N SER A 165 -3.32 -12.95 3.00
CA SER A 165 -2.47 -13.02 4.18
C SER A 165 -2.09 -14.48 4.40
N ARG A 166 -1.08 -14.77 5.22
CA ARG A 166 -0.72 -16.16 5.56
C ARG A 166 -1.94 -16.99 5.98
N ARG A 167 -2.82 -16.41 6.79
CA ARG A 167 -4.03 -17.08 7.33
C ARG A 167 -5.12 -17.31 6.29
N THR A 168 -5.13 -16.55 5.20
CA THR A 168 -6.11 -16.70 4.12
C THR A 168 -5.55 -17.43 2.91
N LEU A 169 -4.26 -17.78 2.94
CA LEU A 169 -3.66 -18.65 1.94
C LEU A 169 -4.08 -20.10 2.19
N GLY A 170 -4.09 -20.90 1.13
CA GLY A 170 -4.19 -22.36 1.29
C GLY A 170 -2.93 -22.92 1.98
N PRO A 171 -3.03 -24.11 2.61
CA PRO A 171 -1.95 -24.68 3.42
C PRO A 171 -0.65 -24.92 2.65
N ASN A 172 -0.72 -25.11 1.33
CA ASN A 172 0.39 -25.57 0.50
C ASN A 172 0.53 -24.68 -0.74
N PRO A 173 1.14 -23.49 -0.66
CA PRO A 173 1.58 -22.81 -1.87
C PRO A 173 2.61 -23.71 -2.57
N PHE A 174 2.62 -23.73 -3.90
CA PHE A 174 3.69 -24.45 -4.61
C PHE A 174 4.96 -23.60 -4.54
N VAL A 175 6.04 -24.21 -4.05
CA VAL A 175 7.34 -23.55 -3.92
C VAL A 175 8.37 -24.28 -4.77
N VAL A 176 9.05 -23.55 -5.65
CA VAL A 176 10.06 -24.10 -6.56
C VAL A 176 11.37 -23.32 -6.39
N ALA A 177 12.46 -24.05 -6.15
CA ALA A 177 13.80 -23.50 -6.17
C ALA A 177 14.34 -23.47 -7.60
N GLY A 178 14.94 -22.35 -7.99
CA GLY A 178 15.42 -22.14 -9.35
C GLY A 178 16.50 -21.07 -9.45
N ALA A 179 16.71 -20.59 -10.67
CA ALA A 179 17.57 -19.44 -10.91
C ALA A 179 17.03 -18.55 -12.03
N LEU A 180 17.20 -17.24 -11.85
CA LEU A 180 16.95 -16.22 -12.84
C LEU A 180 18.29 -15.82 -13.49
N PHE A 181 18.28 -15.51 -14.78
CA PHE A 181 19.49 -15.16 -15.51
C PHE A 181 19.42 -13.73 -16.05
N LEU A 182 20.41 -12.90 -15.68
CA LEU A 182 20.50 -11.49 -16.07
C LEU A 182 20.80 -11.27 -17.56
N ASP A 183 21.28 -12.29 -18.26
CA ASP A 183 21.59 -12.25 -19.69
C ASP A 183 20.39 -12.57 -20.59
N GLY A 184 19.19 -12.69 -20.01
CA GLY A 184 17.95 -12.94 -20.74
C GLY A 184 17.69 -14.42 -21.06
N ARG A 185 18.51 -15.35 -20.56
CA ARG A 185 18.15 -16.77 -20.58
C ARG A 185 16.85 -17.01 -19.79
N PRO A 186 16.04 -18.01 -20.20
CA PRO A 186 14.83 -18.35 -19.46
C PRO A 186 15.19 -18.83 -18.05
N PRO A 187 14.31 -18.62 -17.05
CA PRO A 187 14.50 -19.15 -15.71
C PRO A 187 14.72 -20.67 -15.73
N SER A 188 15.55 -21.17 -14.81
CA SER A 188 15.67 -22.60 -14.55
C SER A 188 14.92 -22.98 -13.29
N PHE A 189 14.24 -24.13 -13.31
CA PHE A 189 13.56 -24.72 -12.17
C PHE A 189 14.30 -25.99 -11.78
N ALA A 190 14.96 -25.98 -10.63
CA ALA A 190 15.85 -27.04 -10.20
C ALA A 190 15.13 -28.11 -9.38
N ALA A 191 14.29 -27.68 -8.42
CA ALA A 191 13.60 -28.59 -7.53
C ALA A 191 12.29 -27.99 -7.00
N LEU A 192 11.26 -28.83 -6.90
CA LEU A 192 10.11 -28.54 -6.05
C LEU A 192 10.58 -28.62 -4.59
N VAL A 193 10.21 -27.67 -3.75
CA VAL A 193 10.47 -27.71 -2.31
C VAL A 193 9.35 -28.51 -1.65
N PRO A 194 9.56 -29.80 -1.29
CA PRO A 194 8.49 -30.61 -0.74
C PRO A 194 8.12 -30.15 0.67
N ASN A 195 6.85 -30.30 1.05
CA ASN A 195 6.37 -30.13 2.43
C ASN A 195 6.51 -28.71 3.02
N PHE A 196 6.47 -27.65 2.21
CA PHE A 196 6.25 -26.31 2.76
C PHE A 196 4.76 -26.14 3.12
N PHE A 197 4.48 -26.10 4.42
CA PHE A 197 3.14 -25.92 4.97
C PHE A 197 3.03 -24.55 5.65
N ILE A 198 1.96 -23.82 5.34
CA ILE A 198 1.59 -22.60 6.06
C ILE A 198 0.72 -23.00 7.25
N GLU A 199 1.21 -22.73 8.47
CA GLU A 199 0.41 -22.90 9.69
C GLU A 199 -0.77 -21.91 9.71
N ASP A 200 -1.92 -22.33 10.24
CA ASP A 200 -3.15 -21.51 10.34
C ASP A 200 -3.74 -21.00 9.01
N SER A 201 -3.44 -21.69 7.91
CA SER A 201 -3.98 -21.41 6.57
C SER A 201 -5.48 -21.75 6.45
N ALA A 202 -6.22 -21.02 5.61
CA ALA A 202 -7.60 -21.33 5.24
C ALA A 202 -7.73 -21.36 3.71
N PRO A 203 -8.47 -22.33 3.13
CA PRO A 203 -8.62 -22.42 1.68
C PRO A 203 -9.29 -21.16 1.10
N PRO A 204 -8.92 -20.73 -0.12
CA PRO A 204 -9.48 -19.52 -0.73
C PRO A 204 -10.99 -19.65 -1.02
N ASP A 205 -11.74 -18.60 -0.68
CA ASP A 205 -13.21 -18.56 -0.71
C ASP A 205 -13.83 -18.28 -2.11
N ALA A 206 -13.06 -18.00 -3.16
CA ALA A 206 -13.61 -17.68 -4.48
C ALA A 206 -14.03 -18.90 -5.31
N PHE A 207 -15.14 -19.52 -4.94
CA PHE A 207 -15.85 -20.43 -5.81
C PHE A 207 -16.87 -19.67 -6.66
N GLY A 208 -16.96 -20.02 -7.96
CA GLY A 208 -17.99 -19.48 -8.87
C GLY A 208 -17.84 -18.00 -9.25
N LEU A 209 -16.67 -17.40 -9.06
CA LEU A 209 -16.40 -16.03 -9.49
C LEU A 209 -15.60 -16.05 -10.81
N THR A 210 -16.13 -15.34 -11.79
CA THR A 210 -15.40 -14.94 -13.00
C THR A 210 -15.11 -13.45 -12.85
N PRO A 211 -13.83 -13.02 -12.83
CA PRO A 211 -13.55 -11.60 -12.74
C PRO A 211 -13.96 -10.93 -14.06
N GLU A 212 -14.54 -9.74 -13.99
CA GLU A 212 -14.65 -8.89 -15.17
C GLU A 212 -13.23 -8.46 -15.56
N PRO A 213 -12.78 -8.68 -16.82
CA PRO A 213 -11.48 -8.23 -17.26
C PRO A 213 -11.35 -6.72 -17.08
N LEU A 214 -10.20 -6.26 -16.57
CA LEU A 214 -9.94 -4.84 -16.41
C LEU A 214 -9.89 -4.17 -17.78
N THR A 215 -10.57 -3.03 -17.88
CA THR A 215 -10.51 -2.16 -19.05
C THR A 215 -9.11 -1.56 -19.21
N GLN A 216 -8.75 -1.16 -20.42
CA GLN A 216 -7.48 -0.45 -20.66
C GLN A 216 -7.33 0.79 -19.76
N GLN A 217 -8.44 1.48 -19.51
CA GLN A 217 -8.48 2.66 -18.65
C GLN A 217 -8.12 2.34 -17.17
N GLU A 218 -8.54 1.18 -16.68
CA GLU A 218 -8.21 0.68 -15.35
C GLU A 218 -6.76 0.20 -15.28
N LEU A 219 -6.27 -0.47 -16.32
CA LEU A 219 -4.86 -0.89 -16.40
C LEU A 219 -3.89 0.30 -16.41
N GLU A 220 -4.26 1.40 -17.05
CA GLU A 220 -3.53 2.68 -16.97
C GLU A 220 -3.60 3.26 -15.56
N GLY A 221 -4.79 3.28 -14.94
CA GLY A 221 -4.97 3.73 -13.56
C GLY A 221 -4.15 2.94 -12.55
N LEU A 222 -3.97 1.63 -12.77
CA LEU A 222 -3.08 0.79 -11.98
C LEU A 222 -1.63 1.23 -12.11
N GLY A 223 -1.16 1.57 -13.30
CA GLY A 223 0.19 2.11 -13.51
C GLY A 223 0.38 3.47 -12.85
N GLU A 224 -0.62 4.35 -12.96
CA GLU A 224 -0.62 5.66 -12.29
C GLU A 224 -0.57 5.53 -10.77
N ILE A 225 -1.30 4.59 -10.17
CA ILE A 225 -1.27 4.38 -8.72
C ILE A 225 0.01 3.65 -8.29
N ALA A 226 0.45 2.62 -9.01
CA ALA A 226 1.67 1.89 -8.66
C ALA A 226 2.93 2.77 -8.75
N SER A 227 2.92 3.80 -9.59
CA SER A 227 3.99 4.82 -9.62
C SER A 227 3.95 5.78 -8.43
N ARG A 228 2.82 5.85 -7.70
CA ARG A 228 2.66 6.63 -6.47
C ARG A 228 2.78 5.71 -5.27
N ARG A 229 3.95 5.68 -4.64
CA ARG A 229 4.21 4.83 -3.46
C ARG A 229 3.16 4.95 -2.37
N THR A 230 2.69 6.18 -2.13
CA THR A 230 1.62 6.49 -1.21
C THR A 230 0.68 7.46 -1.87
N THR A 231 -0.59 7.44 -1.48
CA THR A 231 -1.53 8.51 -1.84
C THR A 231 -2.14 9.02 -0.55
N ALA A 232 -2.35 10.33 -0.44
CA ALA A 232 -2.88 10.94 0.77
C ALA A 232 -4.14 10.25 1.32
N PHE A 233 -4.97 9.69 0.42
CA PHE A 233 -6.27 9.08 0.70
C PHE A 233 -6.30 7.54 0.59
N SER A 234 -5.14 6.85 0.54
CA SER A 234 -5.09 5.39 0.43
C SER A 234 -5.88 4.68 1.53
N LEU A 235 -5.72 5.11 2.79
CA LEU A 235 -6.43 4.55 3.95
C LEU A 235 -7.96 4.68 3.84
N VAL A 236 -8.47 5.72 3.18
CA VAL A 236 -9.92 5.86 2.92
C VAL A 236 -10.38 4.76 1.97
N ALA A 237 -9.63 4.54 0.90
CA ALA A 237 -9.94 3.51 -0.08
C ALA A 237 -9.78 2.10 0.49
N GLU A 238 -8.81 1.87 1.38
CA GLU A 238 -8.65 0.61 2.11
C GLU A 238 -9.83 0.31 3.03
N MET A 239 -10.28 1.30 3.82
CA MET A 239 -11.45 1.11 4.69
C MET A 239 -12.75 0.93 3.88
N ARG A 240 -12.88 1.61 2.73
CA ARG A 240 -13.97 1.38 1.78
C ARG A 240 -13.93 -0.05 1.22
N ARG A 241 -12.75 -0.52 0.80
CA ARG A 241 -12.55 -1.91 0.32
C ARG A 241 -12.96 -2.91 1.40
N GLU A 242 -12.54 -2.69 2.64
CA GLU A 242 -12.86 -3.58 3.75
C GLU A 242 -14.38 -3.61 4.03
N ALA A 243 -15.05 -2.47 3.96
CA ALA A 243 -16.51 -2.41 4.07
C ALA A 243 -17.21 -3.21 2.96
N LEU A 244 -16.73 -3.09 1.72
CA LEU A 244 -17.28 -3.82 0.57
C LEU A 244 -17.00 -5.33 0.65
N VAL A 245 -15.84 -5.74 1.16
CA VAL A 245 -15.55 -7.17 1.43
C VAL A 245 -16.49 -7.71 2.50
N ALA A 246 -16.64 -6.99 3.61
CA ALA A 246 -17.54 -7.36 4.68
C ALA A 246 -19.01 -7.51 4.20
N ASP A 247 -19.46 -6.63 3.30
CA ASP A 247 -20.78 -6.69 2.67
C ASP A 247 -20.90 -7.85 1.68
N ARG A 248 -20.08 -7.84 0.62
CA ARG A 248 -20.27 -8.66 -0.58
C ARG A 248 -19.67 -10.06 -0.48
N ARG A 249 -18.74 -10.28 0.45
CA ARG A 249 -18.03 -11.56 0.60
C ARG A 249 -18.37 -12.25 1.90
N ASP A 250 -18.38 -11.50 3.01
CA ASP A 250 -18.53 -12.10 4.34
C ASP A 250 -19.95 -12.07 4.91
N GLY A 251 -20.82 -11.19 4.38
CA GLY A 251 -22.14 -10.96 4.97
C GLY A 251 -22.04 -10.51 6.44
N ASN A 252 -21.01 -9.74 6.79
CA ASN A 252 -20.69 -9.32 8.15
C ASN A 252 -20.95 -7.81 8.35
N PRO A 253 -22.19 -7.42 8.70
CA PRO A 253 -22.55 -6.01 8.83
C PRO A 253 -21.91 -5.31 10.03
N VAL A 254 -21.43 -6.06 11.04
CA VAL A 254 -20.70 -5.49 12.17
C VAL A 254 -19.37 -4.89 11.70
N LEU A 255 -18.57 -5.68 10.96
CA LEU A 255 -17.30 -5.21 10.41
C LEU A 255 -17.52 -4.17 9.32
N GLY A 256 -18.53 -4.38 8.46
CA GLY A 256 -18.88 -3.43 7.40
C GLY A 256 -19.18 -2.04 7.96
N ILE A 257 -20.08 -1.91 8.94
CA ILE A 257 -20.41 -0.61 9.55
C ILE A 257 -19.19 0.04 10.20
N ALA A 258 -18.35 -0.73 10.88
CA ALA A 258 -17.13 -0.21 11.49
C ALA A 258 -16.16 0.34 10.43
N ALA A 259 -15.98 -0.37 9.32
CA ALA A 259 -15.14 0.04 8.21
C ALA A 259 -15.71 1.28 7.48
N VAL A 260 -17.01 1.33 7.18
CA VAL A 260 -17.66 2.50 6.56
C VAL A 260 -17.51 3.75 7.43
N ALA A 261 -17.80 3.64 8.73
CA ALA A 261 -17.65 4.76 9.66
C ALA A 261 -16.20 5.25 9.73
N SER A 262 -15.23 4.32 9.71
CA SER A 262 -13.80 4.65 9.72
C SER A 262 -13.37 5.33 8.42
N ALA A 263 -13.85 4.86 7.26
CA ALA A 263 -13.61 5.50 5.97
C ALA A 263 -14.14 6.95 5.94
N ALA A 264 -15.35 7.19 6.46
CA ALA A 264 -15.93 8.54 6.54
C ALA A 264 -15.12 9.49 7.44
N GLU A 265 -14.69 9.02 8.62
CA GLU A 265 -13.84 9.81 9.53
C GLU A 265 -12.45 10.07 8.94
N LEU A 266 -11.83 9.07 8.29
CA LEU A 266 -10.55 9.20 7.59
C LEU A 266 -10.66 10.17 6.41
N LEU A 267 -11.73 10.12 5.62
CA LEU A 267 -11.95 11.04 4.51
C LEU A 267 -11.95 12.49 4.98
N LEU A 268 -12.75 12.77 6.01
CA LEU A 268 -12.88 14.13 6.53
C LEU A 268 -11.58 14.62 7.19
N SER A 269 -10.94 13.78 8.01
CA SER A 269 -9.69 14.14 8.69
C SER A 269 -8.53 14.33 7.70
N THR A 270 -8.38 13.42 6.74
CA THR A 270 -7.36 13.50 5.68
C THR A 270 -7.60 14.73 4.79
N THR A 271 -8.85 15.03 4.42
CA THR A 271 -9.17 16.26 3.67
C THR A 271 -8.75 17.51 4.44
N LEU A 272 -9.03 17.57 5.74
CA LEU A 272 -8.63 18.71 6.58
C LEU A 272 -7.11 18.83 6.69
N LEU A 273 -6.42 17.71 6.92
CA LEU A 273 -4.96 17.66 7.01
C LEU A 273 -4.32 18.12 5.70
N HIS A 274 -4.78 17.60 4.56
CA HIS A 274 -4.23 17.94 3.25
C HIS A 274 -4.50 19.41 2.86
N CYS A 275 -5.69 19.94 3.17
CA CYS A 275 -5.96 21.37 3.03
C CYS A 275 -5.04 22.21 3.92
N SER A 276 -4.75 21.77 5.15
CA SER A 276 -3.87 22.49 6.09
C SER A 276 -2.41 22.47 5.62
N TRP A 277 -1.95 21.33 5.10
CA TRP A 277 -0.66 21.19 4.44
C TRP A 277 -0.53 22.15 3.25
N GLU A 278 -1.56 22.21 2.40
CA GLU A 278 -1.58 23.12 1.25
C GLU A 278 -1.65 24.61 1.64
N GLU A 279 -2.21 24.92 2.82
CA GLU A 279 -2.19 26.26 3.42
C GLU A 279 -0.84 26.63 4.03
N GLY A 280 0.14 25.72 4.04
CA GLY A 280 1.44 25.95 4.67
C GLY A 280 1.41 25.86 6.19
N VAL A 281 0.40 25.21 6.78
CA VAL A 281 0.30 25.05 8.23
C VAL A 281 1.37 24.08 8.70
N ARG A 282 2.17 24.47 9.70
CA ARG A 282 3.19 23.59 10.27
C ARG A 282 2.56 22.40 11.02
N PRO A 283 3.26 21.25 11.12
CA PRO A 283 2.73 20.08 11.83
C PRO A 283 2.25 20.39 13.26
N GLU A 284 2.96 21.24 14.00
CA GLU A 284 2.64 21.62 15.39
C GLU A 284 1.33 22.38 15.50
N ASP A 285 1.00 23.20 14.49
CA ASP A 285 -0.24 23.95 14.45
C ASP A 285 -1.40 23.09 13.92
N ALA A 286 -1.13 22.19 12.97
CA ALA A 286 -2.13 21.23 12.50
C ALA A 286 -2.53 20.24 13.60
N ALA A 287 -1.59 19.76 14.41
CA ALA A 287 -1.89 18.88 15.55
C ALA A 287 -2.86 19.54 16.55
N LYS A 288 -2.78 20.86 16.75
CA LYS A 288 -3.71 21.61 17.62
C LYS A 288 -5.16 21.53 17.15
N LEU A 289 -5.42 21.31 15.85
CA LEU A 289 -6.78 21.11 15.33
C LEU A 289 -7.43 19.84 15.89
N PHE A 290 -6.61 18.86 16.31
CA PHE A 290 -7.06 17.56 16.81
C PHE A 290 -6.83 17.38 18.32
N ALA A 291 -5.98 18.21 18.94
CA ALA A 291 -5.58 18.12 20.34
C ALA A 291 -6.75 18.22 21.35
N ASP A 292 -7.85 18.90 20.99
CA ASP A 292 -8.89 19.26 21.96
C ASP A 292 -9.60 18.09 22.66
N ARG A 293 -9.59 16.82 22.23
CA ARG A 293 -10.23 15.60 22.83
C ARG A 293 -11.61 15.65 23.55
N ALA A 294 -11.97 16.67 24.32
CA ALA A 294 -13.27 16.89 24.94
C ALA A 294 -14.42 17.01 23.92
N ARG A 295 -14.15 17.52 22.70
CA ARG A 295 -15.11 17.49 21.59
C ARG A 295 -14.95 16.23 20.74
N SER A 296 -16.05 15.77 20.14
CA SER A 296 -16.02 14.76 19.08
C SER A 296 -15.12 15.24 17.93
N GLN A 297 -14.16 14.40 17.53
CA GLN A 297 -13.23 14.65 16.43
C GLN A 297 -13.97 15.06 15.15
N LEU A 298 -15.01 14.31 14.80
CA LEU A 298 -15.86 14.57 13.64
C LEU A 298 -16.46 16.00 13.65
N LYS A 299 -16.98 16.45 14.80
CA LYS A 299 -17.54 17.82 14.92
C LYS A 299 -16.48 18.91 14.69
N ARG A 300 -15.25 18.71 15.18
CA ARG A 300 -14.14 19.65 14.98
C ARG A 300 -13.73 19.69 13.52
N THR A 301 -13.55 18.52 12.91
CA THR A 301 -13.16 18.39 11.50
C THR A 301 -14.17 19.08 10.59
N ILE A 302 -15.47 18.86 10.82
CA ILE A 302 -16.56 19.45 10.05
C ILE A 302 -16.57 20.98 10.17
N GLY A 303 -16.42 21.54 11.36
CA GLY A 303 -16.36 23.00 11.53
C GLY A 303 -15.15 23.64 10.82
N SER A 304 -14.00 22.96 10.83
CA SER A 304 -12.80 23.42 10.13
C SER A 304 -12.94 23.32 8.61
N LEU A 305 -13.59 22.26 8.09
CA LEU A 305 -13.83 22.09 6.66
C LEU A 305 -14.90 23.03 6.13
N SER A 306 -15.94 23.32 6.91
CA SER A 306 -17.03 24.21 6.48
C SER A 306 -16.53 25.61 6.16
N THR A 307 -15.59 26.12 6.95
CA THR A 307 -14.95 27.42 6.72
C THR A 307 -14.02 27.44 5.50
N ARG A 308 -13.45 26.28 5.14
CA ARG A 308 -12.48 26.15 4.05
C ARG A 308 -13.12 25.90 2.70
N LEU A 309 -14.13 25.04 2.65
CA LEU A 309 -14.69 24.49 1.41
C LEU A 309 -16.12 24.97 1.12
N GLY A 310 -16.77 25.63 2.09
CA GLY A 310 -18.16 26.07 1.97
C GLY A 310 -19.16 24.91 1.81
N GLY A 311 -20.43 25.23 1.59
CA GLY A 311 -21.52 24.22 1.49
C GLY A 311 -22.22 23.91 2.82
N ASN A 312 -23.10 22.91 2.80
CA ASN A 312 -23.89 22.53 3.98
C ASN A 312 -23.17 21.45 4.80
N TRP A 313 -22.62 21.85 5.94
CA TRP A 313 -21.90 20.97 6.87
C TRP A 313 -22.70 20.63 8.13
N SER A 314 -24.02 20.70 8.04
CA SER A 314 -24.92 20.41 9.16
C SER A 314 -24.89 18.94 9.54
N LEU A 315 -24.73 18.67 10.84
CA LEU A 315 -24.84 17.33 11.45
C LEU A 315 -26.29 16.88 11.64
N THR A 316 -27.24 17.77 11.37
CA THR A 316 -28.68 17.52 11.53
C THR A 316 -29.40 17.73 10.21
N GLY A 317 -30.48 16.98 9.98
CA GLY A 317 -31.26 17.01 8.75
C GLY A 317 -30.94 15.84 7.82
N SER A 318 -31.14 16.05 6.52
CA SER A 318 -31.04 15.03 5.46
C SER A 318 -29.94 15.35 4.45
N GLY A 319 -28.79 15.83 4.91
CA GLY A 319 -27.63 16.10 4.06
C GLY A 319 -26.55 15.04 4.23
N GLU A 320 -25.59 15.00 3.31
CA GLU A 320 -24.53 13.98 3.24
C GLU A 320 -23.70 13.93 4.53
N ILE A 321 -23.49 15.09 5.17
CA ILE A 321 -22.80 15.20 6.46
C ILE A 321 -23.65 14.65 7.62
N ALA A 322 -24.96 14.84 7.59
CA ALA A 322 -25.86 14.31 8.62
C ALA A 322 -25.98 12.78 8.51
N GLU A 323 -26.02 12.25 7.29
CA GLU A 323 -26.05 10.81 7.03
C GLU A 323 -24.75 10.12 7.45
N ALA A 324 -23.59 10.68 7.06
CA ALA A 324 -22.29 10.19 7.54
C ALA A 324 -22.19 10.23 9.08
N TYR A 325 -22.75 11.26 9.72
CA TYR A 325 -22.82 11.35 11.17
C TYR A 325 -23.71 10.26 11.79
N ALA A 326 -24.82 9.91 11.13
CA ALA A 326 -25.70 8.82 11.56
C ALA A 326 -24.97 7.46 11.51
N VAL A 327 -24.16 7.20 10.46
CA VAL A 327 -23.34 5.98 10.39
C VAL A 327 -22.38 5.87 11.58
N ALA A 328 -21.73 6.97 11.97
CA ALA A 328 -20.87 7.00 13.15
C ALA A 328 -21.64 6.69 14.46
N GLN A 329 -22.91 7.08 14.56
CA GLN A 329 -23.78 6.70 15.67
C GLN A 329 -24.12 5.20 15.66
N VAL A 330 -24.39 4.62 14.49
CA VAL A 330 -24.62 3.17 14.35
C VAL A 330 -23.38 2.42 14.82
N ARG A 331 -22.18 2.77 14.32
CA ARG A 331 -20.91 2.18 14.79
C ARG A 331 -20.78 2.26 16.31
N ASN A 332 -21.07 3.41 16.92
CA ASN A 332 -20.96 3.53 18.39
C ASN A 332 -21.88 2.54 19.11
N ARG A 333 -23.11 2.30 18.61
CA ARG A 333 -24.00 1.27 19.15
C ARG A 333 -23.46 -0.15 18.93
N VAL A 334 -22.89 -0.42 17.75
CA VAL A 334 -22.28 -1.72 17.44
C VAL A 334 -21.14 -2.02 18.41
N LEU A 335 -20.17 -1.11 18.53
CA LEU A 335 -18.95 -1.31 19.30
C LEU A 335 -19.17 -1.24 20.82
N HIS A 336 -20.07 -0.36 21.30
CA HIS A 336 -20.23 -0.12 22.73
C HIS A 336 -21.49 -0.74 23.34
N SER A 337 -22.52 -1.05 22.53
CA SER A 337 -23.78 -1.63 23.01
C SER A 337 -24.00 -3.06 22.51
N GLY A 338 -23.09 -3.60 21.68
CA GLY A 338 -23.24 -4.93 21.08
C GLY A 338 -24.41 -5.02 20.09
N TYR A 339 -24.84 -3.89 19.53
CA TYR A 339 -25.89 -3.84 18.52
C TYR A 339 -25.48 -4.66 17.29
N LYS A 340 -26.40 -5.48 16.76
CA LYS A 340 -26.19 -6.28 15.55
C LYS A 340 -26.92 -5.60 14.39
N PRO A 341 -26.21 -4.85 13.53
CA PRO A 341 -26.84 -4.18 12.41
C PRO A 341 -27.32 -5.21 11.38
N SER A 342 -28.36 -4.86 10.64
CA SER A 342 -28.83 -5.63 9.50
C SER A 342 -27.96 -5.38 8.25
N LEU A 343 -28.08 -6.23 7.24
CA LEU A 343 -27.46 -5.98 5.92
C LEU A 343 -28.01 -4.71 5.27
N SER A 344 -29.31 -4.42 5.44
CA SER A 344 -29.93 -3.17 4.94
C SER A 344 -29.29 -1.92 5.57
N GLU A 345 -28.98 -1.94 6.87
CA GLU A 345 -28.27 -0.82 7.52
C GLU A 345 -26.84 -0.66 6.99
N LEU A 346 -26.17 -1.76 6.61
CA LEU A 346 -24.86 -1.70 5.97
C LEU A 346 -24.95 -1.10 4.57
N GLU A 347 -25.92 -1.51 3.76
CA GLU A 347 -26.16 -0.95 2.42
C GLU A 347 -26.44 0.55 2.49
N GLU A 348 -27.30 0.99 3.42
CA GLU A 348 -27.55 2.42 3.67
C GLU A 348 -26.28 3.17 4.08
N ALA A 349 -25.45 2.56 4.93
CA ALA A 349 -24.18 3.18 5.35
C ALA A 349 -23.19 3.30 4.18
N LEU A 350 -23.10 2.30 3.31
CA LEU A 350 -22.26 2.35 2.09
C LEU A 350 -22.71 3.47 1.15
N LEU A 351 -24.03 3.65 0.97
CA LEU A 351 -24.59 4.76 0.19
C LEU A 351 -24.24 6.11 0.83
N ALA A 352 -24.38 6.25 2.15
CA ALA A 352 -24.02 7.48 2.86
C ALA A 352 -22.52 7.82 2.71
N LEU A 353 -21.63 6.82 2.70
CA LEU A 353 -20.21 7.03 2.42
C LEU A 353 -19.98 7.50 0.98
N GLN A 354 -20.62 6.86 -0.01
CA GLN A 354 -20.50 7.28 -1.40
C GLN A 354 -21.00 8.72 -1.62
N ASP A 355 -22.10 9.10 -0.97
CA ASP A 355 -22.64 10.44 -1.04
C ASP A 355 -21.72 11.46 -0.35
N LEU A 356 -21.08 11.09 0.77
CA LEU A 356 -20.03 11.89 1.40
C LEU A 356 -18.81 12.07 0.49
N GLU A 357 -18.33 11.01 -0.15
CA GLU A 357 -17.21 11.05 -1.10
C GLU A 357 -17.51 12.00 -2.27
N ARG A 358 -18.73 11.91 -2.81
CA ARG A 358 -19.22 12.83 -3.86
C ARG A 358 -19.25 14.27 -3.35
N PHE A 359 -19.86 14.51 -2.19
CA PHE A 359 -19.95 15.84 -1.59
C PHE A 359 -18.57 16.47 -1.39
N VAL A 360 -17.62 15.76 -0.78
CA VAL A 360 -16.25 16.26 -0.57
C VAL A 360 -15.56 16.56 -1.91
N GLY A 361 -15.70 15.66 -2.89
CA GLY A 361 -15.15 15.87 -4.23
C GLY A 361 -15.73 17.11 -4.92
N ASP A 362 -17.04 17.30 -4.84
CA ASP A 362 -17.72 18.47 -5.41
C ASP A 362 -17.34 19.77 -4.71
N ARG A 363 -17.10 19.74 -3.39
CA ARG A 363 -16.61 20.90 -2.64
C ARG A 363 -15.16 21.24 -2.95
N LEU A 364 -14.28 20.25 -3.11
CA LEU A 364 -12.89 20.48 -3.53
C LEU A 364 -12.79 20.99 -4.96
N CYS A 365 -13.67 20.52 -5.84
CA CYS A 365 -13.72 20.90 -7.25
C CYS A 365 -14.52 22.20 -7.52
N ASP A 366 -15.14 22.80 -6.50
CA ASP A 366 -15.77 24.11 -6.63
C ASP A 366 -14.74 25.16 -7.07
N SER A 367 -15.15 26.16 -7.84
CA SER A 367 -14.23 27.14 -8.44
C SER A 367 -13.40 27.92 -7.40
N ALA A 368 -13.95 28.22 -6.22
CA ALA A 368 -13.22 28.92 -5.17
C ALA A 368 -12.24 27.98 -4.47
N SER A 369 -12.71 26.79 -4.07
CA SER A 369 -11.90 25.77 -3.41
C SER A 369 -10.78 25.26 -4.31
N LEU A 370 -11.04 24.97 -5.58
CA LEU A 370 -10.07 24.42 -6.52
C LEU A 370 -8.90 25.39 -6.77
N ARG A 371 -9.15 26.71 -6.73
CA ARG A 371 -8.08 27.71 -6.81
C ARG A 371 -7.23 27.78 -5.55
N LYS A 372 -7.83 27.48 -4.39
CA LYS A 372 -7.16 27.54 -3.09
C LYS A 372 -6.46 26.22 -2.73
N TYR A 373 -7.04 25.08 -3.09
CA TYR A 373 -6.56 23.74 -2.77
C TYR A 373 -6.43 22.81 -4.00
N PRO A 374 -5.73 23.23 -5.08
CA PRO A 374 -5.60 22.41 -6.27
C PRO A 374 -4.94 21.06 -6.02
N ARG A 375 -3.93 20.98 -5.15
CA ARG A 375 -3.21 19.73 -4.87
C ARG A 375 -4.11 18.78 -4.12
N THR A 376 -4.88 19.29 -3.15
CA THR A 376 -5.90 18.50 -2.44
C THR A 376 -6.98 17.97 -3.38
N ALA A 377 -7.48 18.81 -4.30
CA ALA A 377 -8.46 18.38 -5.29
C ALA A 377 -7.90 17.32 -6.25
N LEU A 378 -6.65 17.48 -6.70
CA LEU A 378 -5.95 16.51 -7.56
C LEU A 378 -5.65 15.19 -6.83
N ALA A 379 -5.23 15.24 -5.57
CA ALA A 379 -4.97 14.05 -4.76
C ALA A 379 -6.25 13.24 -4.52
N TRP A 380 -7.39 13.90 -4.25
CA TRP A 380 -8.67 13.22 -4.02
C TRP A 380 -9.37 12.78 -5.31
N SER A 381 -9.62 13.70 -6.24
CA SER A 381 -10.45 13.45 -7.42
C SER A 381 -9.66 12.98 -8.64
N GLY A 382 -8.34 13.22 -8.67
CA GLY A 382 -7.52 13.03 -9.84
C GLY A 382 -7.92 13.93 -11.02
N PRO A 383 -7.10 13.95 -12.10
CA PRO A 383 -7.42 14.72 -13.30
C PRO A 383 -8.75 14.29 -13.93
N ARG A 384 -9.03 12.98 -13.93
CA ARG A 384 -10.26 12.40 -14.49
C ARG A 384 -11.50 12.85 -13.70
N GLY A 385 -11.45 12.84 -12.37
CA GLY A 385 -12.60 13.27 -11.55
C GLY A 385 -12.88 14.76 -11.64
N ILE A 386 -11.84 15.59 -11.80
CA ILE A 386 -12.01 17.03 -12.06
C ILE A 386 -12.59 17.28 -13.46
N LYS A 387 -12.13 16.55 -14.49
CA LYS A 387 -12.67 16.62 -15.86
C LYS A 387 -14.15 16.21 -15.91
N LYS A 388 -14.52 15.11 -15.24
CA LYS A 388 -15.93 14.66 -15.15
C LYS A 388 -16.86 15.70 -14.52
N ARG A 389 -16.34 16.54 -13.62
CA ARG A 389 -17.08 17.66 -13.00
C ARG A 389 -17.11 18.94 -13.83
N GLY A 390 -16.40 18.99 -14.96
CA GLY A 390 -16.36 20.15 -15.85
C GLY A 390 -15.59 21.35 -15.31
N THR A 391 -14.80 21.19 -14.25
CA THR A 391 -14.02 22.27 -13.64
C THR A 391 -12.53 22.21 -13.95
N HIS A 392 -12.15 21.30 -14.86
CA HIS A 392 -10.76 21.16 -15.30
C HIS A 392 -10.28 22.38 -16.07
N ALA A 393 -9.16 22.93 -15.65
CA ALA A 393 -8.54 24.09 -16.26
C ALA A 393 -7.10 23.76 -16.67
N TYR A 394 -6.62 24.37 -17.76
CA TYR A 394 -5.28 24.13 -18.31
C TYR A 394 -4.15 24.35 -17.30
N TRP A 395 -4.30 25.30 -16.37
CA TRP A 395 -3.28 25.54 -15.34
C TRP A 395 -3.11 24.38 -14.35
N LEU A 396 -4.09 23.48 -14.22
CA LEU A 396 -3.93 22.26 -13.42
C LEU A 396 -2.96 21.30 -14.11
N ASP A 397 -3.04 21.17 -15.44
CA ASP A 397 -2.05 20.38 -16.20
C ASP A 397 -0.65 21.01 -16.02
N LEU A 398 -0.54 22.34 -16.10
CA LEU A 398 0.72 23.03 -15.84
C LEU A 398 1.25 22.74 -14.43
N LEU A 399 0.39 22.76 -13.41
CA LEU A 399 0.77 22.49 -12.03
C LEU A 399 1.26 21.04 -11.84
N GLN A 400 0.63 20.06 -12.49
CA GLN A 400 1.02 18.66 -12.39
C GLN A 400 2.35 18.34 -13.11
N HIS A 401 2.70 19.11 -14.13
CA HIS A 401 3.91 18.91 -14.93
C HIS A 401 4.99 19.96 -14.60
N ASP A 402 4.80 20.79 -13.57
CA ASP A 402 5.78 21.78 -13.13
C ASP A 402 6.95 21.06 -12.43
N PRO A 403 8.16 21.03 -13.02
CA PRO A 403 9.30 20.33 -12.44
C PRO A 403 9.82 20.98 -11.15
N THR A 404 9.32 22.18 -10.80
CA THR A 404 9.65 22.87 -9.55
C THR A 404 8.73 22.47 -8.39
N GLU A 405 7.62 21.77 -8.68
CA GLU A 405 6.76 21.23 -7.63
C GLU A 405 7.42 20.01 -6.99
N PRO A 406 7.37 19.89 -5.65
CA PRO A 406 7.85 18.69 -5.00
C PRO A 406 6.92 17.51 -5.29
N ASN A 407 7.39 16.29 -5.02
CA ASN A 407 6.50 15.14 -4.97
C ASN A 407 5.48 15.35 -3.82
N TRP A 408 4.23 15.63 -4.16
CA TRP A 408 3.20 15.99 -3.19
C TRP A 408 2.88 14.85 -2.23
N ASP A 409 2.82 13.61 -2.73
CA ASP A 409 2.48 12.46 -1.91
C ASP A 409 3.57 12.21 -0.85
N GLU A 410 4.85 12.24 -1.24
CA GLU A 410 5.99 12.11 -0.33
C GLU A 410 6.05 13.26 0.69
N THR A 411 5.85 14.50 0.22
CA THR A 411 5.92 15.70 1.06
C THR A 411 4.78 15.74 2.08
N PHE A 412 3.56 15.42 1.64
CA PHE A 412 2.39 15.33 2.52
C PHE A 412 2.52 14.18 3.51
N ASP A 413 3.00 13.01 3.08
CA ASP A 413 3.21 11.85 3.95
C ASP A 413 4.22 12.14 5.07
N ARG A 414 5.36 12.76 4.74
CA ARG A 414 6.34 13.24 5.75
C ARG A 414 5.72 14.25 6.71
N TRP A 415 5.01 15.25 6.20
CA TRP A 415 4.31 16.22 7.03
C TRP A 415 3.25 15.57 7.93
N ARG A 416 2.50 14.60 7.40
CA ARG A 416 1.46 13.87 8.12
C ARG A 416 2.03 13.02 9.25
N ARG A 417 3.14 12.29 9.02
CA ARG A 417 3.82 11.52 10.08
C ARG A 417 4.23 12.40 11.26
N ALA A 418 4.74 13.59 10.97
CA ALA A 418 5.06 14.56 12.02
C ALA A 418 3.80 15.00 12.81
N VAL A 419 2.68 15.24 12.14
CA VAL A 419 1.40 15.54 12.81
C VAL A 419 0.92 14.35 13.66
N ASP A 420 0.90 13.15 13.10
CA ASP A 420 0.40 11.95 13.77
C ASP A 420 1.24 11.64 15.02
N ARG A 421 2.57 11.80 14.93
CA ARG A 421 3.48 11.67 16.08
C ARG A 421 3.17 12.68 17.19
N LEU A 422 2.85 13.93 16.85
CA LEU A 422 2.46 14.97 17.82
C LEU A 422 1.11 14.70 18.48
N LEU A 423 0.26 13.88 17.85
CA LEU A 423 -1.05 13.48 18.38
C LEU A 423 -0.99 12.20 19.22
N ASP A 424 0.02 11.37 18.97
CA ASP A 424 0.32 10.18 19.76
C ASP A 424 0.65 10.56 21.21
N ARG A 425 0.12 9.78 22.15
CA ARG A 425 0.40 9.98 23.59
C ARG A 425 1.72 9.38 23.99
N ASP A 426 2.17 8.37 23.27
CA ASP A 426 3.37 7.60 23.57
C ASP A 426 4.12 7.29 22.28
N PRO A 427 4.55 8.33 21.53
CA PRO A 427 5.24 8.13 20.27
C PRO A 427 6.55 7.39 20.51
N GLU A 428 6.75 6.30 19.78
CA GLU A 428 8.01 5.53 19.78
C GLU A 428 9.20 6.48 19.57
N PRO A 429 10.25 6.47 20.41
CA PRO A 429 11.36 7.41 20.29
C PRO A 429 12.05 7.27 18.93
N PRO A 430 12.56 8.36 18.32
CA PRO A 430 13.29 8.24 17.07
C PRO A 430 14.54 7.37 17.25
N GLY A 431 14.88 6.57 16.24
CA GLY A 431 15.99 5.63 16.29
C GLY A 431 15.71 4.34 17.07
N ALA A 432 14.47 4.12 17.54
CA ALA A 432 14.11 2.87 18.25
C ALA A 432 14.26 1.61 17.38
N LYS A 433 14.09 1.76 16.06
CA LYS A 433 14.21 0.71 15.05
C LYS A 433 15.37 1.04 14.11
N PRO A 434 16.57 0.47 14.33
CA PRO A 434 17.72 0.71 13.46
C PRO A 434 17.44 0.39 11.99
N GLU A 435 16.58 -0.59 11.70
CA GLU A 435 16.17 -0.98 10.35
C GLU A 435 15.40 0.12 9.58
N ASP A 436 14.78 1.06 10.30
CA ASP A 436 14.08 2.21 9.71
C ASP A 436 14.99 3.43 9.52
N CYS A 437 16.23 3.34 10.00
CA CYS A 437 17.18 4.44 9.98
C CYS A 437 18.14 4.32 8.80
N LEU A 438 18.54 5.46 8.25
CA LEU A 438 19.52 5.54 7.18
C LEU A 438 20.56 6.60 7.44
N VAL A 439 21.80 6.31 7.09
CA VAL A 439 22.92 7.24 7.22
C VAL A 439 23.11 7.98 5.90
N TYR A 440 23.24 9.30 5.98
CA TYR A 440 23.47 10.17 4.84
C TYR A 440 24.70 11.04 5.05
N LEU A 441 25.46 11.21 3.96
CA LEU A 441 26.47 12.26 3.83
C LEU A 441 25.89 13.38 2.97
N ARG A 442 25.90 14.61 3.47
CA ARG A 442 25.39 15.81 2.77
C ARG A 442 26.45 16.88 2.63
N LYS A 443 26.47 17.55 1.48
CA LYS A 443 27.29 18.75 1.23
C LYS A 443 26.54 20.02 1.65
N ASN A 444 27.10 20.81 2.56
CA ASN A 444 26.48 22.03 3.07
C ASN A 444 26.78 23.25 2.19
N TRP A 445 25.75 24.07 1.94
CA TRP A 445 25.91 25.32 1.18
C TRP A 445 26.38 26.50 2.06
N THR A 446 25.87 26.61 3.28
CA THR A 446 26.02 27.80 4.13
C THR A 446 27.35 27.84 4.89
N LYS A 447 27.95 26.68 5.16
CA LYS A 447 29.24 26.55 5.86
C LYS A 447 30.34 26.20 4.86
N ALA A 448 30.93 27.18 4.16
CA ALA A 448 32.22 27.09 3.44
C ALA A 448 32.53 25.76 2.69
N GLY A 449 31.53 25.08 2.12
CA GLY A 449 31.72 23.78 1.44
C GLY A 449 31.98 22.57 2.35
N GLY A 450 31.62 22.63 3.64
CA GLY A 450 31.73 21.51 4.58
C GLY A 450 30.69 20.41 4.32
N PHE A 451 30.92 19.24 4.92
CA PHE A 451 30.00 18.11 4.87
C PHE A 451 29.37 17.89 6.24
N THR A 452 28.18 17.29 6.27
CA THR A 452 27.52 16.83 7.50
C THR A 452 27.04 15.40 7.27
N CYS A 453 27.36 14.53 8.22
CA CYS A 453 26.74 13.21 8.31
C CYS A 453 25.50 13.33 9.20
N PHE A 454 24.43 12.63 8.82
CA PHE A 454 23.23 12.56 9.64
C PHE A 454 22.55 11.20 9.48
N VAL A 455 21.82 10.80 10.52
CA VAL A 455 20.90 9.67 10.48
C VAL A 455 19.49 10.21 10.25
N HIS A 456 18.75 9.60 9.34
CA HIS A 456 17.33 9.87 9.10
C HIS A 456 16.53 8.63 9.49
N ASP A 457 15.63 8.79 10.45
CA ASP A 457 14.65 7.78 10.82
C ASP A 457 13.41 7.99 9.94
N ARG A 458 13.24 7.10 8.95
CA ARG A 458 12.11 7.17 8.00
C ARG A 458 10.77 6.91 8.66
N GLY A 459 10.76 6.06 9.68
CA GLY A 459 9.56 5.66 10.42
C GLY A 459 8.99 6.85 11.21
N THR A 460 9.85 7.61 11.89
CA THR A 460 9.41 8.73 12.72
C THR A 460 9.43 10.09 12.01
N GLY A 461 10.18 10.23 10.91
CA GLY A 461 10.35 11.51 10.21
C GLY A 461 11.28 12.47 10.94
N PHE A 462 12.27 11.94 11.66
CA PHE A 462 13.26 12.71 12.42
C PHE A 462 14.66 12.47 11.85
N ALA A 463 15.54 13.45 12.05
CA ALA A 463 16.94 13.34 11.71
C ALA A 463 17.82 13.80 12.87
N ALA A 464 19.03 13.26 12.95
CA ALA A 464 20.04 13.68 13.90
C ALA A 464 21.41 13.78 13.22
N GLU A 465 22.16 14.84 13.52
CA GLU A 465 23.56 14.94 13.10
C GLU A 465 24.39 13.89 13.85
N VAL A 466 25.27 13.21 13.12
CA VAL A 466 26.18 12.19 13.67
C VAL A 466 27.61 12.57 13.32
N ALA A 467 28.56 12.27 14.20
CA ALA A 467 29.97 12.52 13.92
C ALA A 467 30.40 11.68 12.71
N GLU A 468 31.30 12.24 11.88
CA GLU A 468 31.79 11.54 10.69
C GLU A 468 32.38 10.16 11.05
N SER A 469 33.14 10.09 12.16
CA SER A 469 33.75 8.83 12.65
C SER A 469 32.75 7.73 12.94
N ASP A 470 31.53 8.09 13.29
CA ASP A 470 30.50 7.14 13.74
C ASP A 470 29.59 6.78 12.55
N ALA A 471 29.53 7.63 11.52
CA ALA A 471 28.69 7.45 10.35
C ALA A 471 29.20 6.38 9.37
N ALA A 472 30.51 6.37 9.09
CA ALA A 472 31.14 5.41 8.18
C ALA A 472 32.67 5.41 8.32
N GLY A 473 33.31 4.38 7.75
CA GLY A 473 34.77 4.31 7.68
C GLY A 473 35.39 5.47 6.87
N PRO A 474 36.64 5.89 7.17
CA PRO A 474 37.30 7.03 6.52
C PRO A 474 37.31 6.98 4.99
N ASP A 475 37.61 5.82 4.41
CA ASP A 475 37.70 5.62 2.96
C ASP A 475 36.34 5.86 2.26
N MET A 476 35.24 5.44 2.89
CA MET A 476 33.89 5.64 2.37
C MET A 476 33.48 7.11 2.45
N LEU A 477 33.81 7.78 3.55
CA LEU A 477 33.56 9.22 3.70
C LEU A 477 34.35 10.03 2.68
N GLU A 478 35.62 9.72 2.47
CA GLU A 478 36.47 10.40 1.49
C GLU A 478 35.91 10.21 0.07
N THR A 479 35.62 8.96 -0.31
CA THR A 479 34.98 8.65 -1.60
C THR A 479 33.66 9.41 -1.78
N GLY A 480 32.83 9.43 -0.73
CA GLY A 480 31.56 10.14 -0.73
C GLY A 480 31.70 11.66 -0.87
N LYS A 481 32.66 12.24 -0.17
CA LYS A 481 33.00 13.67 -0.25
C LYS A 481 33.54 14.05 -1.62
N GLU A 482 34.40 13.23 -2.21
CA GLU A 482 34.90 13.42 -3.58
C GLU A 482 33.76 13.40 -4.59
N PHE A 483 32.88 12.39 -4.50
CA PHE A 483 31.71 12.27 -5.36
C PHE A 483 30.80 13.50 -5.27
N LEU A 484 30.38 13.89 -4.06
CA LEU A 484 29.55 15.07 -3.81
C LEU A 484 30.26 16.38 -4.19
N SER A 485 31.59 16.42 -4.13
CA SER A 485 32.38 17.58 -4.57
C SER A 485 32.29 17.76 -6.09
N GLY A 486 32.28 16.66 -6.85
CA GLY A 486 32.16 16.66 -8.31
C GLY A 486 30.77 17.03 -8.83
N LEU A 487 29.72 16.87 -8.02
CA LEU A 487 28.36 17.22 -8.42
C LEU A 487 28.17 18.74 -8.56
N ARG A 488 27.87 19.17 -9.79
CA ARG A 488 27.37 20.52 -10.09
C ARG A 488 25.87 20.57 -9.78
N ALA A 489 25.51 20.38 -8.51
CA ALA A 489 24.13 20.13 -8.11
C ALA A 489 23.20 21.29 -8.52
N LEU A 490 22.41 21.06 -9.58
CA LEU A 490 21.29 21.93 -9.96
C LEU A 490 20.01 21.54 -9.20
N TYR A 491 19.93 20.30 -8.71
CA TYR A 491 18.79 19.76 -7.96
C TYR A 491 19.16 19.31 -6.54
N LEU A 492 18.18 19.34 -5.65
CA LEU A 492 18.33 19.17 -4.20
C LEU A 492 18.69 17.73 -3.79
N GLY A 493 18.07 16.73 -4.44
CA GLY A 493 18.34 15.31 -4.19
C GLY A 493 19.74 14.84 -4.60
N GLU A 494 20.48 15.66 -5.36
CA GLU A 494 21.85 15.39 -5.81
C GLU A 494 22.91 15.79 -4.77
N ARG A 495 22.52 16.31 -3.59
CA ARG A 495 23.48 16.85 -2.60
C ARG A 495 23.75 15.93 -1.43
N GLN A 496 23.12 14.77 -1.41
CA GLN A 496 23.33 13.76 -0.40
C GLN A 496 23.48 12.39 -1.04
N ILE A 497 24.34 11.58 -0.46
CA ILE A 497 24.44 10.16 -0.75
C ILE A 497 24.10 9.38 0.51
N MET A 498 23.46 8.23 0.31
CA MET A 498 23.27 7.27 1.38
C MET A 498 24.61 6.57 1.61
N LEU A 499 25.00 6.42 2.86
CA LEU A 499 26.13 5.62 3.28
C LEU A 499 25.62 4.23 3.70
N PRO A 500 26.41 3.16 3.51
CA PRO A 500 26.06 1.87 4.09
C PRO A 500 25.92 1.98 5.60
N TRP A 501 24.93 1.29 6.16
CA TRP A 501 24.69 1.27 7.60
C TRP A 501 25.87 0.60 8.31
N PRO A 502 26.57 1.27 9.24
CA PRO A 502 27.60 0.64 10.04
C PRO A 502 26.98 -0.25 11.13
N GLU A 503 27.65 -1.34 11.50
CA GLU A 503 27.13 -2.33 12.46
C GLU A 503 26.93 -1.77 13.89
N GLU A 504 27.58 -0.66 14.25
CA GLU A 504 27.65 -0.14 15.63
C GLU A 504 27.41 1.39 15.73
N ILE A 505 26.36 1.95 15.10
CA ILE A 505 25.91 3.30 15.50
C ILE A 505 25.06 3.21 16.76
N ASP A 506 25.47 3.90 17.81
CA ASP A 506 24.62 4.18 18.97
C ASP A 506 23.63 5.31 18.65
N LEU A 507 22.36 4.95 18.47
CA LEU A 507 21.28 5.91 18.17
C LEU A 507 20.69 6.57 19.41
N SER A 508 21.03 6.09 20.61
CA SER A 508 20.32 6.45 21.85
C SER A 508 20.66 7.85 22.37
N ASP A 509 21.87 8.33 22.10
CA ASP A 509 22.37 9.64 22.55
C ASP A 509 22.28 10.73 21.47
N LEU A 510 21.69 10.43 20.31
CA LEU A 510 21.56 11.38 19.22
C LEU A 510 20.51 12.46 19.51
N GLN A 511 20.84 13.72 19.13
CA GLN A 511 19.89 14.83 19.23
C GLN A 511 18.95 14.82 18.02
N TRP A 512 17.87 14.05 18.14
CA TRP A 512 16.83 13.98 17.12
C TRP A 512 16.02 15.27 17.03
N VAL A 513 15.86 15.77 15.81
CA VAL A 513 14.98 16.90 15.47
C VAL A 513 14.08 16.49 14.30
N PRO A 514 12.92 17.14 14.11
CA PRO A 514 12.08 16.85 12.96
C PRO A 514 12.88 17.03 11.65
N ASP A 515 12.73 16.09 10.72
CA ASP A 515 13.57 16.06 9.52
C ASP A 515 13.46 17.35 8.68
N TYR A 516 12.32 18.04 8.75
CA TYR A 516 12.09 19.31 8.05
C TYR A 516 12.74 20.52 8.71
N ASP A 517 13.04 20.45 10.00
CA ASP A 517 13.86 21.47 10.67
C ASP A 517 15.36 21.21 10.38
N PHE A 518 15.74 19.96 10.08
CA PHE A 518 17.12 19.57 9.76
C PHE A 518 17.47 19.69 8.27
N LEU A 519 16.51 19.37 7.42
CA LEU A 519 16.59 19.33 5.97
C LEU A 519 15.77 20.49 5.41
N GLU A 520 16.16 21.73 5.74
CA GLU A 520 15.48 22.97 5.29
C GLU A 520 15.28 23.01 3.76
N GLU A 521 16.15 22.31 3.02
CA GLU A 521 16.10 22.19 1.56
C GLU A 521 15.03 21.23 1.07
N LEU A 522 14.59 20.24 1.85
CA LEU A 522 13.49 19.36 1.50
C LEU A 522 12.16 20.04 1.87
N PRO A 523 11.38 20.51 0.88
CA PRO A 523 10.15 21.22 1.18
C PRO A 523 9.21 20.30 1.97
N LEU A 524 8.80 20.74 3.15
CA LEU A 524 7.76 20.09 3.96
C LEU A 524 6.36 20.53 3.51
N LEU A 525 6.27 21.74 3.01
CA LEU A 525 5.05 22.39 2.55
C LEU A 525 5.11 22.48 1.03
N PRO A 526 3.95 22.49 0.34
CA PRO A 526 3.98 22.75 -1.07
C PRO A 526 4.57 24.13 -1.31
N GLY A 527 5.35 24.28 -2.39
CA GLY A 527 5.87 25.58 -2.79
C GLY A 527 4.76 26.63 -2.92
N GLY A 528 5.14 27.90 -2.93
CA GLY A 528 4.19 29.01 -3.11
C GLY A 528 3.24 28.77 -4.27
N THR A 529 2.01 29.27 -4.16
CA THR A 529 0.93 28.93 -5.11
C THR A 529 1.35 29.28 -6.55
N ILE A 530 0.79 28.58 -7.55
CA ILE A 530 0.99 28.99 -8.96
C ILE A 530 0.57 30.45 -9.17
N TRP A 531 -0.37 30.96 -8.38
CA TRP A 531 -0.74 32.37 -8.37
C TRP A 531 0.33 33.27 -7.79
N ASP A 532 1.08 32.83 -6.79
CA ASP A 532 2.27 33.55 -6.31
C ASP A 532 3.37 33.52 -7.37
N LYS A 533 3.55 32.42 -8.11
CA LYS A 533 4.49 32.33 -9.25
C LYS A 533 4.05 33.25 -10.42
N LEU A 534 2.77 33.22 -10.79
CA LEU A 534 2.17 34.06 -11.84
C LEU A 534 2.20 35.56 -11.47
N LYS A 535 1.87 35.92 -10.22
CA LYS A 535 1.97 37.31 -9.73
C LYS A 535 3.40 37.82 -9.72
N ARG A 536 4.39 36.94 -9.53
CA ARG A 536 5.82 37.29 -9.60
C ARG A 536 6.37 37.33 -11.04
N GLY A 537 5.53 37.12 -12.06
CA GLY A 537 5.92 37.18 -13.47
C GLY A 537 6.85 36.05 -13.92
N GLY A 538 6.81 34.90 -13.23
CA GLY A 538 7.76 33.80 -13.41
C GLY A 538 7.31 32.69 -14.37
N LEU A 539 6.31 32.92 -15.23
CA LEU A 539 5.85 31.97 -16.25
C LEU A 539 5.80 32.62 -17.63
#